data_AF-A0A2E6W6W4-F1
#
_entry.id   AF-A0A2E6W6W4-F1
#
_cell.length_a   1.000
_cell.length_b   1.000
_cell.length_c   1.000
_cell.angle_alpha   90.00
_cell.angle_beta   90.00
_cell.angle_gamma   90.00
#
_symmetry.space_group_name_H-M   'P 1'
#
loop_
_entity.id
_entity.type
_entity.pdbx_description
1 polymer ?
#
loop_
_entity_poly.entity_id
_entity_poly.type
_entity_poly.pdbx_seq_one_letter_code
_entity_poly.pdbx_strand_id
1 'polypeptide(L)'
;MLIDDDFSRRRSLFCVLCFAFGLSLIPGVGFALPNPAATMCDVLGYTIREEKCIFPDGTSCDQWAFWRGTCGQTYHICTLRGGSLEMDQKTPVCRIDDKLYVWRVERVSQSKQGEWTVVLHPHKSPRTS
;
A
#
# COMPACT_ATOMS: atom_id res chain seq x y z
N MET A 1 -7.24 -61.74 2.79
CA MET A 1 -6.02 -62.50 2.42
C MET A 1 -6.10 -62.67 0.92
N LEU A 2 -5.35 -62.00 0.05
CA LEU A 2 -4.11 -61.24 0.13
C LEU A 2 -4.26 -60.10 -0.89
N ILE A 3 -3.93 -58.85 -0.53
CA ILE A 3 -3.62 -57.83 -1.52
C ILE A 3 -2.23 -57.33 -1.15
N ASP A 4 -1.30 -57.75 -1.99
CA ASP A 4 0.14 -57.70 -1.92
C ASP A 4 0.74 -56.29 -1.72
N ASP A 5 1.58 -56.17 -0.70
CA ASP A 5 3.00 -55.78 -0.70
C ASP A 5 3.66 -55.08 -1.94
N ASP A 6 2.98 -54.22 -2.71
CA ASP A 6 3.63 -53.40 -3.77
C ASP A 6 3.78 -51.90 -3.40
N PHE A 7 3.03 -51.41 -2.41
CA PHE A 7 2.95 -49.95 -2.15
C PHE A 7 4.16 -49.38 -1.39
N SER A 8 4.87 -50.21 -0.61
CA SER A 8 5.92 -49.71 0.30
C SER A 8 7.29 -49.51 -0.36
N ARG A 9 7.54 -50.10 -1.54
CA ARG A 9 8.86 -50.02 -2.21
C ARG A 9 8.96 -48.89 -3.24
N ARG A 10 7.83 -48.45 -3.81
CA ARG A 10 7.79 -47.32 -4.77
C ARG A 10 7.82 -45.95 -4.08
N ARG A 11 7.45 -45.88 -2.80
CA ARG A 11 7.51 -44.66 -1.97
C ARG A 11 8.93 -44.24 -1.62
N SER A 12 9.88 -45.19 -1.58
CA SER A 12 11.26 -44.93 -1.17
C SER A 12 12.16 -44.35 -2.27
N LEU A 13 11.86 -44.59 -3.55
CA LEU A 13 12.70 -44.12 -4.67
C LEU A 13 12.19 -42.82 -5.29
N PHE A 14 10.89 -42.52 -5.18
CA PHE A 14 10.33 -41.26 -5.67
C PHE A 14 10.67 -40.04 -4.79
N CYS A 15 10.84 -40.22 -3.48
CA CYS A 15 11.25 -39.13 -2.59
C CYS A 15 12.72 -38.72 -2.81
N VAL A 16 13.62 -39.64 -3.18
CA VAL A 16 15.06 -39.33 -3.31
C VAL A 16 15.38 -38.62 -4.63
N LEU A 17 14.65 -38.91 -5.71
CA LEU A 17 14.90 -38.31 -7.03
C LEU A 17 14.32 -36.90 -7.19
N CYS A 18 13.22 -36.56 -6.52
CA CYS A 18 12.68 -35.18 -6.53
C CYS A 18 13.53 -34.21 -5.69
N PHE A 19 14.26 -34.69 -4.68
CA PHE A 19 15.14 -33.87 -3.85
C PHE A 19 16.47 -33.50 -4.52
N ALA A 20 16.95 -34.27 -5.51
CA ALA A 20 18.26 -34.05 -6.13
C ALA A 20 18.25 -33.13 -7.36
N PHE A 21 17.10 -32.87 -7.99
CA PHE A 21 17.04 -32.09 -9.25
C PHE A 21 15.89 -31.06 -9.34
N GLY A 22 15.15 -30.81 -8.25
CA GLY A 22 13.90 -30.04 -8.32
C GLY A 22 13.80 -28.76 -7.47
N LEU A 23 14.87 -28.30 -6.81
CA LEU A 23 14.78 -27.20 -5.82
C LEU A 23 15.56 -25.92 -6.19
N SER A 24 15.91 -25.71 -7.47
CA SER A 24 16.68 -24.52 -7.90
C SER A 24 15.95 -23.57 -8.83
N LEU A 25 14.63 -23.74 -9.04
CA LEU A 25 13.81 -22.88 -9.89
C LEU A 25 12.58 -22.37 -9.15
N ILE A 26 12.77 -21.69 -8.01
CA ILE A 26 11.76 -20.73 -7.56
C ILE A 26 12.11 -19.42 -8.27
N PRO A 27 11.47 -19.07 -9.41
CA PRO A 27 11.69 -17.78 -10.05
C PRO A 27 11.41 -16.67 -9.02
N GLY A 28 12.33 -15.70 -8.98
CA GLY A 28 12.47 -14.72 -7.91
C GLY A 28 11.14 -14.10 -7.47
N VAL A 29 10.88 -14.16 -6.17
CA VAL A 29 9.81 -13.41 -5.52
C VAL A 29 10.17 -11.92 -5.63
N GLY A 30 9.60 -11.24 -6.63
CA GLY A 30 9.70 -9.79 -6.74
C GLY A 30 8.82 -9.11 -5.70
N PHE A 31 9.41 -8.37 -4.77
CA PHE A 31 8.66 -7.53 -3.83
C PHE A 31 8.25 -6.24 -4.54
N ALA A 32 7.06 -6.23 -5.14
CA ALA A 32 6.45 -4.99 -5.62
C ALA A 32 5.94 -4.19 -4.41
N LEU A 33 6.65 -3.12 -4.05
CA LEU A 33 6.14 -2.12 -3.10
C LEU A 33 5.04 -1.30 -3.80
N PRO A 34 3.87 -1.12 -3.17
CA PRO A 34 2.80 -0.36 -3.81
C PRO A 34 3.15 1.12 -3.90
N ASN A 35 2.68 1.77 -4.97
CA ASN A 35 2.77 3.22 -5.10
C ASN A 35 1.91 3.88 -4.02
N PRO A 36 2.47 4.67 -3.09
CA PRO A 36 1.70 5.29 -2.02
C PRO A 36 0.62 6.26 -2.56
N ALA A 37 0.90 6.96 -3.65
CA ALA A 37 -0.05 7.89 -4.26
C ALA A 37 -1.28 7.18 -4.83
N ALA A 38 -1.06 6.09 -5.57
CA ALA A 38 -2.14 5.21 -6.03
C ALA A 38 -2.89 4.59 -4.85
N THR A 39 -2.17 4.10 -3.84
CA THR A 39 -2.80 3.44 -2.68
C THR A 39 -3.70 4.41 -1.90
N MET A 40 -3.33 5.69 -1.79
CA MET A 40 -4.21 6.69 -1.17
C MET A 40 -5.51 6.88 -1.95
N CYS A 41 -5.47 6.90 -3.28
CA CYS A 41 -6.68 6.95 -4.10
C CYS A 41 -7.61 5.76 -3.82
N ASP A 42 -7.04 4.56 -3.82
CA ASP A 42 -7.76 3.31 -3.58
C ASP A 42 -8.39 3.28 -2.17
N VAL A 43 -7.59 3.60 -1.15
CA VAL A 43 -8.03 3.64 0.26
C VAL A 43 -9.13 4.68 0.51
N LEU A 44 -9.12 5.80 -0.20
CA LEU A 44 -10.18 6.81 -0.12
C LEU A 44 -11.42 6.45 -0.96
N GLY A 45 -11.40 5.31 -1.65
CA GLY A 45 -12.53 4.81 -2.44
C GLY A 45 -12.66 5.46 -3.81
N TYR A 46 -11.59 6.05 -4.34
CA TYR A 46 -11.58 6.70 -5.65
C TYR A 46 -11.17 5.73 -6.75
N THR A 47 -11.68 5.98 -7.97
CA THR A 47 -11.35 5.12 -9.11
C THR A 47 -9.99 5.50 -9.67
N ILE A 48 -9.12 4.52 -9.87
CA ILE A 48 -7.83 4.73 -10.53
C ILE A 48 -7.97 4.38 -12.01
N ARG A 49 -7.56 5.30 -12.89
CA ARG A 49 -7.34 5.01 -14.32
C ARG A 49 -5.98 5.53 -14.72
N GLU A 50 -5.13 4.64 -15.20
CA GLU A 50 -3.74 4.96 -15.54
C GLU A 50 -3.03 5.63 -14.34
N GLU A 51 -2.50 6.83 -14.53
CA GLU A 51 -1.80 7.61 -13.49
C GLU A 51 -2.71 8.64 -12.79
N LYS A 52 -4.03 8.52 -12.96
CA LYS A 52 -5.01 9.48 -12.43
C LYS A 52 -5.94 8.88 -11.38
N CYS A 53 -6.28 9.72 -10.42
CA CYS A 53 -7.33 9.53 -9.42
C CYS A 53 -8.61 10.18 -9.93
N ILE A 54 -9.71 9.45 -10.04
CA ILE A 54 -11.02 9.95 -10.46
C ILE A 54 -11.93 10.02 -9.24
N PHE A 55 -12.43 11.22 -8.96
CA PHE A 55 -13.27 11.51 -7.81
C PHE A 55 -14.77 11.28 -8.11
N PRO A 56 -15.64 11.26 -7.08
CA PRO A 56 -17.07 11.03 -7.27
C PRO A 56 -17.80 12.05 -8.16
N ASP A 57 -17.28 13.28 -8.30
CA ASP A 57 -17.81 14.28 -9.22
C ASP A 57 -17.36 14.10 -10.68
N GLY A 58 -16.56 13.06 -10.96
CA GLY A 58 -16.00 12.78 -12.28
C GLY A 58 -14.75 13.59 -12.63
N THR A 59 -14.32 14.52 -11.77
CA THR A 59 -13.04 15.22 -11.97
C THR A 59 -11.88 14.27 -11.69
N SER A 60 -10.72 14.58 -12.27
CA SER A 60 -9.54 13.72 -12.14
C SER A 60 -8.26 14.51 -11.93
N CYS A 61 -7.37 13.97 -11.10
CA CYS A 61 -6.05 14.52 -10.83
C CYS A 61 -4.96 13.47 -11.06
N ASP A 62 -3.75 13.91 -11.42
CA ASP A 62 -2.55 13.08 -11.31
C ASP A 62 -2.40 12.56 -9.86
N GLN A 63 -2.06 11.28 -9.71
CA GLN A 63 -1.98 10.62 -8.39
C GLN A 63 -1.01 11.35 -7.45
N TRP A 64 0.14 11.80 -7.94
CA TRP A 64 1.14 12.48 -7.11
C TRP A 64 0.75 13.92 -6.79
N ALA A 65 0.09 14.62 -7.72
CA ALA A 65 -0.50 15.93 -7.47
C ALA A 65 -1.61 15.86 -6.42
N PHE A 66 -2.45 14.83 -6.49
CA PHE A 66 -3.44 14.54 -5.44
C PHE A 66 -2.76 14.18 -4.12
N TRP A 67 -1.76 13.29 -4.14
CA TRP A 67 -0.98 12.92 -2.95
C TRP A 67 -0.36 14.10 -2.22
N ARG A 68 0.10 15.14 -2.93
CA ARG A 68 0.67 16.35 -2.32
C ARG A 68 -0.38 17.38 -1.91
N GLY A 69 -1.65 17.18 -2.21
CA GLY A 69 -2.71 18.17 -2.00
C GLY A 69 -2.65 19.37 -2.95
N THR A 70 -1.90 19.29 -4.06
CA THR A 70 -1.86 20.37 -5.07
C THR A 70 -3.02 20.29 -6.06
N CYS A 71 -3.78 19.20 -6.05
CA CYS A 71 -4.96 18.95 -6.88
C CYS A 71 -6.00 18.17 -6.06
N GLY A 72 -7.30 18.36 -6.33
CA GLY A 72 -8.37 17.59 -5.69
C GLY A 72 -8.49 17.85 -4.18
N GLN A 73 -8.22 19.07 -3.73
CA GLN A 73 -8.16 19.45 -2.31
C GLN A 73 -9.43 19.07 -1.55
N THR A 74 -10.62 19.21 -2.15
CA THR A 74 -11.91 18.84 -1.54
C THR A 74 -11.99 17.35 -1.19
N TYR A 75 -11.32 16.50 -1.96
CA TYR A 75 -11.31 15.04 -1.82
C TYR A 75 -10.10 14.52 -1.04
N HIS A 76 -9.18 15.41 -0.65
CA HIS A 76 -7.94 15.03 0.00
C HIS A 76 -8.18 14.60 1.46
N ILE A 77 -7.41 13.63 1.95
CA ILE A 77 -7.53 13.09 3.32
C ILE A 77 -7.53 14.20 4.39
N CYS A 78 -6.74 15.25 4.20
CA CYS A 78 -6.69 16.36 5.14
C CYS A 78 -8.05 17.06 5.27
N THR A 79 -8.66 17.41 4.15
CA THR A 79 -9.94 18.11 4.08
C THR A 79 -11.09 17.22 4.57
N LEU A 80 -11.06 15.92 4.22
CA LEU A 80 -12.02 14.94 4.73
C LEU A 80 -11.97 14.79 6.26
N ARG A 81 -10.84 15.13 6.89
CA ARG A 81 -10.67 15.15 8.35
C ARG A 81 -10.95 16.53 8.96
N GLY A 82 -11.48 17.47 8.19
CA GLY A 82 -11.77 18.84 8.64
C GLY A 82 -10.55 19.76 8.72
N GLY A 83 -9.41 19.34 8.16
CA GLY A 83 -8.18 20.13 8.12
C GLY A 83 -8.05 21.02 6.89
N SER A 84 -7.01 21.86 6.91
CA SER A 84 -6.60 22.69 5.77
C SER A 84 -5.23 22.27 5.26
N LEU A 85 -5.08 22.18 3.94
CA LEU A 85 -3.81 21.89 3.28
C LEU A 85 -2.93 23.13 3.25
N GLU A 86 -1.71 23.02 3.77
CA GLU A 86 -0.73 24.09 3.88
C GLU A 86 0.67 23.59 3.53
N MET A 87 1.62 24.51 3.38
CA MET A 87 3.03 24.19 3.15
C MET A 87 3.85 24.68 4.34
N ASP A 88 4.51 23.77 5.04
CA ASP A 88 5.57 24.11 5.98
C ASP A 88 6.91 24.02 5.26
N GLN A 89 7.44 25.17 4.86
CA GLN A 89 8.61 25.29 3.99
C GLN A 89 8.42 24.56 2.64
N LYS A 90 8.90 23.31 2.55
CA LYS A 90 8.80 22.44 1.37
C LYS A 90 8.02 21.15 1.65
N THR A 91 7.45 21.03 2.84
CA THR A 91 6.68 19.86 3.25
C THR A 91 5.20 20.20 3.19
N PRO A 92 4.40 19.48 2.39
CA PRO A 92 2.96 19.64 2.43
C PRO A 92 2.44 19.08 3.76
N VAL A 93 1.65 19.87 4.46
CA VAL A 93 1.13 19.56 5.79
C VAL A 93 -0.38 19.75 5.83
N CYS A 94 -1.01 19.04 6.75
CA CYS A 94 -2.41 19.18 7.10
C CYS A 94 -2.51 19.91 8.43
N ARG A 95 -3.14 21.08 8.47
CA ARG A 95 -3.42 21.82 9.71
C ARG A 95 -4.81 21.47 10.24
N ILE A 96 -4.87 21.01 11.49
CA ILE A 96 -6.10 20.71 12.24
C ILE A 96 -5.91 21.28 13.65
N ASP A 97 -6.81 22.16 14.11
CA ASP A 97 -6.76 22.78 15.46
C ASP A 97 -5.37 23.30 15.86
N ASP A 98 -4.74 24.08 14.97
CA ASP A 98 -3.38 24.65 15.11
C ASP A 98 -2.22 23.64 15.23
N LYS A 99 -2.48 22.35 14.98
CA LYS A 99 -1.47 21.31 14.89
C LYS A 99 -1.21 20.96 13.43
N LEU A 100 0.06 20.73 13.11
CA LEU A 100 0.50 20.30 11.79
C LEU A 100 0.65 18.78 11.76
N TYR A 101 0.22 18.18 10.66
CA TYR A 101 0.32 16.75 10.41
C TYR A 101 0.87 16.48 9.02
N VAL A 102 1.59 15.38 8.85
CA VAL A 102 1.89 14.77 7.55
C VAL A 102 1.10 13.48 7.41
N TRP A 103 0.77 13.07 6.19
CA TRP A 103 0.07 11.83 5.94
C TRP A 103 1.02 10.75 5.42
N ARG A 104 0.72 9.50 5.76
CA ARG A 104 1.40 8.31 5.26
C ARG A 104 0.39 7.22 4.99
N VAL A 105 0.69 6.38 4.00
CA VAL A 105 -0.04 5.14 3.79
C VAL A 105 0.67 4.04 4.55
N GLU A 106 -0.07 3.34 5.40
CA GLU A 106 0.44 2.32 6.31
C GLU A 106 -0.40 1.06 6.23
N ARG A 107 0.22 -0.08 6.53
CA ARG A 107 -0.52 -1.34 6.61
C ARG A 107 -1.29 -1.38 7.92
N VAL A 108 -2.53 -1.84 7.84
CA VAL A 108 -3.34 -2.14 9.01
C VAL A 108 -2.76 -3.37 9.69
N SER A 109 -2.19 -3.17 10.88
CA SER A 109 -1.38 -4.15 11.63
C SER A 109 -2.12 -5.45 12.01
N GLN A 110 -3.45 -5.45 11.97
CA GLN A 110 -4.30 -6.59 12.32
C GLN A 110 -5.06 -7.19 11.13
N SER A 111 -4.85 -6.70 9.91
CA SER A 111 -5.54 -7.25 8.72
C SER A 111 -4.90 -8.56 8.27
N LYS A 112 -5.72 -9.57 7.99
CA LYS A 112 -5.25 -10.88 7.50
C LYS A 112 -4.73 -10.85 6.06
N GLN A 113 -4.77 -9.70 5.38
CA GLN A 113 -4.49 -9.57 3.95
C GLN A 113 -3.80 -8.25 3.53
N GLY A 114 -3.04 -7.59 4.43
CA GLY A 114 -2.22 -6.44 4.02
C GLY A 114 -3.03 -5.23 3.55
N GLU A 115 -4.16 -4.99 4.21
CA GLU A 115 -5.02 -3.82 3.99
C GLU A 115 -4.24 -2.53 4.32
N TRP A 116 -4.45 -1.49 3.52
CA TRP A 116 -3.77 -0.20 3.64
C TRP A 116 -4.70 0.87 4.22
N THR A 117 -4.15 1.84 4.92
CA THR A 117 -4.88 2.99 5.43
C THR A 117 -4.03 4.26 5.37
N VAL A 118 -4.67 5.43 5.40
CA VAL A 118 -3.96 6.71 5.47
C VAL A 118 -3.97 7.22 6.90
N VAL A 119 -2.79 7.43 7.47
CA VAL A 119 -2.58 7.87 8.85
C VAL A 119 -1.99 9.28 8.87
N LEU A 120 -2.56 10.15 9.70
CA LEU A 120 -2.01 11.49 9.99
C LEU A 120 -1.03 11.39 11.17
N HIS A 121 0.22 11.78 10.91
CA HIS A 121 1.30 11.81 11.89
C HIS A 121 1.61 13.25 12.26
N PRO A 122 1.81 13.57 13.55
CA PRO A 122 2.23 14.90 13.97
C PRO A 122 3.51 15.33 13.25
N HIS A 123 3.46 16.51 12.64
CA HIS A 123 4.61 17.14 12.00
C HIS A 123 5.28 18.10 12.97
N LYS A 124 6.60 17.95 13.14
CA LYS A 124 7.40 18.89 13.92
C LYS A 124 8.12 19.79 12.93
N SER A 125 7.70 21.05 12.83
CA SER A 125 8.46 22.05 12.07
C SER A 125 9.91 22.03 12.57
N PRO A 126 10.91 22.00 11.67
CA PRO A 126 12.27 22.27 12.08
C PRO A 126 12.26 23.64 12.76
N ARG A 127 12.70 23.70 14.03
CA ARG A 127 12.85 24.98 14.72
C ARG A 127 13.83 25.81 13.89
N THR A 128 13.34 26.92 13.34
CA THR A 128 14.21 27.98 12.83
C THR A 128 15.02 28.49 14.02
N SER A 129 16.31 28.14 14.06
CA SER A 129 17.28 28.72 15.01
C SER A 129 17.63 30.13 14.59
#